data_AF-A0A179BQY7-F1
#
_entry.id   AF-A0A179BQY7-F1
#
_cell.length_a   1.000
_cell.length_b   1.000
_cell.length_c   1.000
_cell.angle_alpha   90.00
_cell.angle_beta   90.00
_cell.angle_gamma   90.00
#
_symmetry.space_group_name_H-M   'P 1'
#
loop_
_entity.id
_entity.type
_entity.pdbx_description
1 polymer ?
#
loop_
_entity_poly.entity_id
_entity_poly.type
_entity_poly.pdbx_seq_one_letter_code
_entity_poly.pdbx_strand_id
1 'polypeptide(L)'
;MSTIKTAVSAAALLAASAVGALADPVLEPTTQKFIDGLAGGKPIYTLSPADARNVLAGAQKGDVKKLAAKEEDRVIKAGPTGSIKLRIVRPEHAKGTLPVILYFHGGGWVLGDADTHDRLVREIANGADAAVVFVDYERSPEARYPVAIEQAYAATKYVAEHAKEFKVDASRLAVAGDSVGGNMAAAVTLLAKERGGPAIDQQVLFYPVTDANFDNGSYNQFADGPWLTKEAMKWFWNAYLPDEAKRKEPTASPLQASLEQLNGLPSALIIVDENDVLRDEGEAYARKLSQAGVKVTSMRYNGTIHDFVLLNAIAETPAARSAIAVANDTLRSALHK
;
A
#
# COMPACT_ATOMS: atom_id res chain seq x y z
N MET A 1 -51.56 47.85 31.19
CA MET A 1 -50.20 48.33 30.83
C MET A 1 -49.22 47.69 31.80
N SER A 2 -48.13 47.01 31.46
CA SER A 2 -47.61 46.43 30.21
C SER A 2 -46.41 45.54 30.61
N THR A 3 -46.50 44.26 30.24
CA THR A 3 -45.45 43.28 29.90
C THR A 3 -43.98 43.41 30.31
N ILE A 4 -43.51 42.37 31.03
CA ILE A 4 -42.38 41.46 30.78
C ILE A 4 -41.33 41.87 29.71
N LYS A 5 -40.03 41.77 30.05
CA LYS A 5 -39.02 41.03 29.25
C LYS A 5 -37.70 40.79 30.00
N THR A 6 -37.42 39.52 30.19
CA THR A 6 -36.13 38.86 30.46
C THR A 6 -35.15 39.11 29.31
N ALA A 7 -33.88 39.37 29.62
CA ALA A 7 -32.79 39.18 28.68
C ALA A 7 -31.59 38.58 29.42
N VAL A 8 -31.40 37.28 29.24
CA VAL A 8 -30.18 36.55 29.53
C VAL A 8 -29.18 36.95 28.46
N SER A 9 -28.09 37.65 28.82
CA SER A 9 -27.00 37.90 27.88
C SER A 9 -26.14 36.66 27.74
N ALA A 10 -26.10 36.16 26.51
CA ALA A 10 -25.33 35.01 26.07
C ALA A 10 -23.81 35.23 26.15
N ALA A 11 -23.11 34.11 26.27
CA ALA A 11 -21.67 33.97 26.29
C ALA A 11 -20.95 34.61 25.09
N ALA A 12 -19.77 35.14 25.36
CA ALA A 12 -18.69 35.27 24.38
C ALA A 12 -17.45 34.56 24.96
N LEU A 13 -17.43 33.22 24.89
CA LEU A 13 -16.16 32.52 24.87
C LEU A 13 -15.53 32.85 23.52
N LEU A 14 -14.47 33.66 23.55
CA LEU A 14 -13.51 33.74 22.47
C LEU A 14 -12.89 32.35 22.29
N ALA A 15 -13.50 31.55 21.40
CA ALA A 15 -12.76 30.51 20.70
C ALA A 15 -11.76 31.23 19.80
N ALA A 16 -10.59 31.56 20.37
CA ALA A 16 -9.43 31.92 19.58
C ALA A 16 -9.21 30.74 18.63
N SER A 17 -9.53 30.98 17.37
CA SER A 17 -9.25 30.12 16.24
C SER A 17 -7.76 29.79 16.26
N ALA A 18 -7.42 28.62 16.79
CA ALA A 18 -6.13 27.99 16.55
C ALA A 18 -6.09 27.47 15.10
N VAL A 19 -6.35 28.36 14.14
CA VAL A 19 -5.75 28.23 12.82
C VAL A 19 -4.34 28.75 13.01
N GLY A 20 -3.53 27.96 13.72
CA GLY A 20 -2.09 28.14 13.65
C GLY A 20 -1.75 28.04 12.17
N ALA A 21 -1.10 29.07 11.65
CA ALA A 21 -0.45 29.02 10.35
C ALA A 21 0.43 27.76 10.35
N LEU A 22 -0.08 26.66 9.81
CA LEU A 22 0.71 25.46 9.61
C LEU A 22 1.70 25.89 8.52
N ALA A 23 2.97 26.03 8.91
CA ALA A 23 4.05 26.12 7.94
C ALA A 23 3.88 24.98 6.94
N ASP A 24 4.26 25.22 5.67
CA ASP A 24 4.29 24.17 4.67
C ASP A 24 4.98 22.93 5.26
N PRO A 25 4.47 21.71 4.98
CA PRO A 25 4.97 20.52 5.62
C PRO A 25 6.49 20.38 5.37
N VAL A 26 7.27 20.32 6.45
CA VAL A 26 8.74 20.29 6.35
C VAL A 26 9.16 18.87 5.97
N LEU A 27 9.71 18.72 4.77
CA LEU A 27 10.24 17.45 4.28
C LEU A 27 11.71 17.26 4.70
N GLU A 28 12.12 16.00 4.79
CA GLU A 28 13.52 15.63 4.87
C GLU A 28 14.27 16.23 3.66
N PRO A 29 15.49 16.79 3.83
CA PRO A 29 16.13 17.59 2.79
C PRO A 29 16.31 16.92 1.42
N THR A 30 16.56 15.61 1.37
CA THR A 30 16.69 14.86 0.12
C THR A 30 15.33 14.68 -0.55
N THR A 31 14.30 14.39 0.25
CA THR A 31 12.90 14.35 -0.19
C THR A 31 12.45 15.70 -0.73
N GLN A 32 12.76 16.81 -0.03
CA GLN A 32 12.45 18.16 -0.53
C GLN A 32 13.10 18.42 -1.89
N LYS A 33 14.40 18.12 -2.03
CA LYS A 33 15.12 18.28 -3.31
C LYS A 33 14.51 17.44 -4.43
N PHE A 34 14.05 16.24 -4.12
CA PHE A 34 13.34 15.39 -5.08
C PHE A 34 12.04 16.07 -5.54
N ILE A 35 11.22 16.57 -4.62
CA ILE A 35 9.99 17.30 -4.93
C ILE A 35 10.25 18.57 -5.76
N ASP A 36 11.24 19.38 -5.36
CA ASP A 36 11.62 20.59 -6.08
C ASP A 36 12.05 20.27 -7.53
N GLY A 37 12.69 19.11 -7.73
CA GLY A 37 13.14 18.62 -9.04
C GLY A 37 12.02 18.17 -9.98
N LEU A 38 10.79 17.96 -9.48
CA LEU A 38 9.62 17.54 -10.28
C LEU A 38 8.80 18.72 -10.82
N ALA A 39 9.14 19.96 -10.43
CA ALA A 39 8.41 21.15 -10.84
C ALA A 39 8.28 21.25 -12.37
N GLY A 40 7.05 21.52 -12.85
CA GLY A 40 6.74 21.68 -14.28
C GLY A 40 6.29 20.42 -15.02
N GLY A 41 6.22 19.27 -14.34
CA GLY A 41 5.58 18.06 -14.89
C GLY A 41 4.08 18.23 -15.14
N LYS A 42 3.54 17.54 -16.14
CA LYS A 42 2.08 17.47 -16.33
C LYS A 42 1.46 16.60 -15.22
N PRO A 43 0.32 16.99 -14.63
CA PRO A 43 -0.34 16.16 -13.64
C PRO A 43 -0.70 14.79 -14.22
N ILE A 44 -0.46 13.72 -13.44
CA ILE A 44 -0.57 12.33 -13.92
C ILE A 44 -1.96 12.00 -14.50
N TYR A 45 -3.01 12.57 -13.91
CA TYR A 45 -4.41 12.39 -14.32
C TYR A 45 -4.78 13.07 -15.65
N THR A 46 -3.86 13.82 -16.26
CA THR A 46 -4.03 14.41 -17.60
C THR A 46 -3.40 13.56 -18.72
N LEU A 47 -2.69 12.48 -18.34
CA LEU A 47 -1.98 11.61 -19.27
C LEU A 47 -2.82 10.40 -19.67
N SER A 48 -2.45 9.78 -20.80
CA SER A 48 -2.94 8.43 -21.11
C SER A 48 -2.36 7.42 -20.10
N PRO A 49 -3.00 6.27 -19.86
CA PRO A 49 -2.42 5.22 -19.00
C PRO A 49 -1.01 4.79 -19.43
N ALA A 50 -0.74 4.72 -20.73
CA ALA A 50 0.58 4.39 -21.26
C ALA A 50 1.64 5.46 -20.91
N ASP A 51 1.31 6.73 -21.08
CA ASP A 51 2.22 7.83 -20.73
C ASP A 51 2.42 7.93 -19.22
N ALA A 52 1.36 7.73 -18.42
CA ALA A 52 1.44 7.69 -16.97
C ALA A 52 2.39 6.57 -16.48
N ARG A 53 2.29 5.37 -17.05
CA ARG A 53 3.22 4.25 -16.76
C ARG A 53 4.68 4.64 -17.04
N ASN A 54 4.92 5.36 -18.14
CA ASN A 54 6.27 5.84 -18.49
C ASN A 54 6.82 6.87 -17.49
N VAL A 55 5.97 7.65 -16.81
CA VAL A 55 6.41 8.59 -15.77
C VAL A 55 7.01 7.83 -14.59
N LEU A 56 6.31 6.83 -14.04
CA LEU A 56 6.83 6.02 -12.93
C LEU A 56 8.06 5.21 -13.35
N ALA A 57 8.03 4.59 -14.53
CA ALA A 57 9.20 3.88 -15.07
C ALA A 57 10.40 4.83 -15.22
N GLY A 58 10.18 6.07 -15.66
CA GLY A 58 11.21 7.11 -15.73
C GLY A 58 11.78 7.49 -14.36
N ALA A 59 10.92 7.70 -13.37
CA ALA A 59 11.33 8.03 -12.00
C ALA A 59 12.18 6.92 -11.36
N GLN A 60 11.95 5.66 -11.73
CA GLN A 60 12.71 4.51 -11.23
C GLN A 60 14.03 4.24 -11.97
N LYS A 61 14.36 4.95 -13.07
CA LYS A 61 15.62 4.77 -13.83
C LYS A 61 16.87 5.31 -13.13
N GLY A 62 16.73 6.00 -11.99
CA GLY A 62 17.88 6.50 -11.23
C GLY A 62 18.85 5.38 -10.86
N ASP A 63 20.15 5.71 -10.80
CA ASP A 63 21.17 4.75 -10.35
C ASP A 63 20.94 4.43 -8.88
N VAL A 64 20.62 3.16 -8.60
CA VAL A 64 20.35 2.69 -7.25
C VAL A 64 20.93 1.31 -7.07
N LYS A 65 21.55 1.07 -5.92
CA LYS A 65 22.07 -0.25 -5.59
C LYS A 65 20.92 -1.23 -5.43
N LYS A 66 20.89 -2.25 -6.28
CA LYS A 66 19.99 -3.39 -6.15
C LYS A 66 20.72 -4.56 -5.49
N LEU A 67 20.11 -5.16 -4.47
CA LEU A 67 20.70 -6.33 -3.82
C LEU A 67 20.70 -7.53 -4.79
N ALA A 68 21.73 -8.37 -4.68
CA ALA A 68 21.84 -9.55 -5.51
C ALA A 68 20.71 -10.54 -5.20
N ALA A 69 20.06 -11.03 -6.25
CA ALA A 69 18.94 -11.93 -6.16
C ALA A 69 18.85 -12.79 -7.42
N LYS A 70 18.30 -13.99 -7.27
CA LYS A 70 17.91 -14.85 -8.39
C LYS A 70 16.45 -14.54 -8.74
N GLU A 71 16.19 -14.34 -10.02
CA GLU A 71 14.88 -14.05 -10.55
C GLU A 71 14.41 -15.16 -11.48
N GLU A 72 13.11 -15.42 -11.47
CA GLU A 72 12.46 -16.40 -12.31
C GLU A 72 11.06 -15.90 -12.65
N ASP A 73 10.79 -15.66 -13.93
CA ASP A 73 9.44 -15.34 -14.40
C ASP A 73 8.66 -16.63 -14.68
N ARG A 74 7.40 -16.68 -14.24
CA ARG A 74 6.48 -17.82 -14.46
C ARG A 74 5.10 -17.34 -14.86
N VAL A 75 4.36 -18.21 -15.53
CA VAL A 75 2.93 -18.04 -15.78
C VAL A 75 2.19 -19.24 -15.18
N ILE A 76 1.24 -18.96 -14.29
CA ILE A 76 0.38 -19.97 -13.68
C ILE A 76 -1.00 -19.97 -14.34
N LYS A 77 -1.66 -21.12 -14.36
CA LYS A 77 -3.04 -21.25 -14.85
C LYS A 77 -4.02 -21.09 -13.69
N ALA A 78 -4.34 -19.85 -13.35
CA ALA A 78 -5.23 -19.49 -12.25
C ALA A 78 -5.88 -18.12 -12.50
N GLY A 79 -6.83 -17.74 -11.65
CA GLY A 79 -7.48 -16.43 -11.68
C GLY A 79 -8.60 -16.30 -12.72
N PRO A 80 -9.32 -15.17 -12.70
CA PRO A 80 -10.52 -14.94 -13.52
C PRO A 80 -10.23 -14.84 -15.02
N THR A 81 -9.00 -14.54 -15.41
CA THR A 81 -8.58 -14.42 -16.82
C THR A 81 -7.82 -15.65 -17.33
N GLY A 82 -7.71 -16.70 -16.51
CA GLY A 82 -7.16 -18.02 -16.88
C GLY A 82 -5.63 -18.14 -16.78
N SER A 83 -4.90 -17.03 -16.73
CA SER A 83 -3.45 -17.04 -16.49
C SER A 83 -2.99 -15.82 -15.70
N ILE A 84 -1.98 -16.01 -14.84
CA ILE A 84 -1.36 -14.93 -14.06
C ILE A 84 0.16 -15.02 -14.23
N LYS A 85 0.79 -13.88 -14.51
CA LYS A 85 2.25 -13.73 -14.54
C LYS A 85 2.79 -13.50 -13.13
N LEU A 86 3.89 -14.15 -12.82
CA LEU A 86 4.59 -14.04 -11.55
C LEU A 86 6.07 -13.77 -11.82
N ARG A 87 6.69 -12.90 -11.02
CA ARG A 87 8.16 -12.84 -10.88
C ARG A 87 8.54 -13.35 -9.50
N ILE A 88 9.36 -14.39 -9.45
CA ILE A 88 9.85 -14.95 -8.19
C ILE A 88 11.26 -14.44 -7.94
N VAL A 89 11.44 -13.70 -6.85
CA VAL A 89 12.72 -13.15 -6.42
C VAL A 89 13.19 -13.89 -5.17
N ARG A 90 14.43 -14.37 -5.19
CA ARG A 90 15.05 -15.09 -4.07
C ARG A 90 16.42 -14.49 -3.75
N PRO A 91 16.83 -14.42 -2.46
CA PRO A 91 18.19 -14.03 -2.11
C PRO A 91 19.22 -14.90 -2.84
N GLU A 92 20.28 -14.32 -3.38
CA GLU A 92 21.24 -15.07 -4.21
C GLU A 92 21.88 -16.24 -3.46
N HIS A 93 22.15 -16.04 -2.17
CA HIS A 93 22.75 -17.02 -1.26
C HIS A 93 21.79 -18.13 -0.81
N ALA A 94 20.47 -17.94 -0.97
CA ALA A 94 19.47 -18.87 -0.49
C ALA A 94 19.54 -20.22 -1.23
N LYS A 95 19.32 -21.30 -0.47
CA LYS A 95 19.29 -22.68 -0.96
C LYS A 95 18.08 -23.41 -0.37
N GLY A 96 17.53 -24.35 -1.13
CA GLY A 96 16.42 -25.18 -0.67
C GLY A 96 15.07 -24.44 -0.64
N THR A 97 14.23 -24.84 0.30
CA THR A 97 12.86 -24.35 0.47
C THR A 97 12.84 -23.12 1.38
N LEU A 98 12.24 -22.01 0.92
CA LEU A 98 12.13 -20.76 1.68
C LEU A 98 10.70 -20.51 2.18
N PRO A 99 10.50 -19.71 3.24
CA PRO A 99 9.21 -19.06 3.45
C PRO A 99 8.86 -18.15 2.26
N VAL A 100 7.58 -17.78 2.12
CA VAL A 100 7.10 -17.02 0.97
C VAL A 100 6.33 -15.77 1.34
N ILE A 101 6.57 -14.70 0.58
CA ILE A 101 5.83 -13.45 0.64
C ILE A 101 5.18 -13.23 -0.72
N LEU A 102 3.87 -13.13 -0.76
CA LEU A 102 3.15 -12.66 -1.94
C LEU A 102 3.20 -11.13 -1.93
N TYR A 103 3.74 -10.54 -2.99
CA TYR A 103 3.88 -9.09 -3.11
C TYR A 103 2.94 -8.53 -4.16
N PHE A 104 2.14 -7.56 -3.75
CA PHE A 104 1.22 -6.82 -4.62
C PHE A 104 1.73 -5.39 -4.73
N HIS A 105 1.94 -4.93 -5.96
CA HIS A 105 2.63 -3.68 -6.21
C HIS A 105 1.72 -2.46 -6.17
N GLY A 106 2.31 -1.30 -5.87
CA GLY A 106 1.64 0.00 -5.90
C GLY A 106 1.48 0.57 -7.31
N GLY A 107 1.19 1.88 -7.38
CA GLY A 107 1.00 2.60 -8.63
C GLY A 107 -0.47 2.85 -9.01
N GLY A 108 -1.36 3.04 -8.05
CA GLY A 108 -2.72 3.52 -8.34
C GLY A 108 -3.56 2.60 -9.24
N TRP A 109 -3.27 1.30 -9.24
CA TRP A 109 -3.80 0.25 -10.13
C TRP A 109 -3.48 0.41 -11.62
N VAL A 110 -3.08 1.61 -12.05
CA VAL A 110 -2.82 1.96 -13.45
C VAL A 110 -1.34 1.81 -13.82
N LEU A 111 -0.45 2.16 -12.88
CA LEU A 111 1.00 2.12 -13.03
C LEU A 111 1.58 0.87 -12.37
N GLY A 112 2.91 0.81 -12.40
CA GLY A 112 3.68 -0.22 -11.72
C GLY A 112 3.84 -1.47 -12.56
N ASP A 113 4.96 -2.13 -12.33
CA ASP A 113 5.27 -3.47 -12.77
C ASP A 113 6.44 -4.02 -11.93
N ALA A 114 6.92 -5.20 -12.29
CA ALA A 114 8.03 -5.86 -11.62
C ALA A 114 9.34 -5.07 -11.70
N ASP A 115 9.55 -4.28 -12.77
CA ASP A 115 10.79 -3.53 -12.97
C ASP A 115 10.78 -2.23 -12.14
N THR A 116 9.63 -1.56 -12.03
CA THR A 116 9.51 -0.36 -11.18
C THR A 116 9.66 -0.68 -9.70
N HIS A 117 9.27 -1.88 -9.25
CA HIS A 117 9.36 -2.31 -7.84
C HIS A 117 10.58 -3.17 -7.53
N ASP A 118 11.44 -3.42 -8.52
CA ASP A 118 12.53 -4.40 -8.44
C ASP A 118 13.45 -4.19 -7.22
N ARG A 119 13.90 -2.96 -6.97
CA ARG A 119 14.75 -2.65 -5.81
C ARG A 119 14.06 -3.03 -4.49
N LEU A 120 12.82 -2.58 -4.29
CA LEU A 120 12.07 -2.80 -3.06
C LEU A 120 11.83 -4.31 -2.83
N VAL A 121 11.42 -5.03 -3.87
CA VAL A 121 11.20 -6.48 -3.82
C VAL A 121 12.50 -7.23 -3.48
N ARG A 122 13.63 -6.83 -4.06
CA ARG A 122 14.96 -7.41 -3.74
C ARG A 122 15.38 -7.12 -2.31
N GLU A 123 15.12 -5.91 -1.82
CA GLU A 123 15.40 -5.53 -0.42
C GLU A 123 14.56 -6.34 0.57
N ILE A 124 13.28 -6.58 0.26
CA ILE A 124 12.38 -7.42 1.06
C ILE A 124 12.83 -8.88 1.04
N ALA A 125 13.09 -9.45 -0.15
CA ALA A 125 13.53 -10.83 -0.28
C ALA A 125 14.80 -11.09 0.54
N ASN A 126 15.81 -10.22 0.41
CA ASN A 126 17.07 -10.35 1.12
C ASN A 126 16.94 -10.10 2.63
N GLY A 127 16.18 -9.08 3.05
CA GLY A 127 16.05 -8.74 4.46
C GLY A 127 15.17 -9.71 5.25
N ALA A 128 14.11 -10.23 4.65
CA ALA A 128 13.24 -11.24 5.25
C ALA A 128 13.79 -12.67 5.12
N ASP A 129 14.85 -12.87 4.31
CA ASP A 129 15.38 -14.18 3.91
C ASP A 129 14.26 -15.13 3.43
N ALA A 130 13.46 -14.63 2.50
CA ALA A 130 12.26 -15.29 2.00
C ALA A 130 12.16 -15.16 0.48
N ALA A 131 11.45 -16.09 -0.17
CA ALA A 131 11.09 -15.93 -1.56
C ALA A 131 9.97 -14.88 -1.66
N VAL A 132 10.13 -13.89 -2.52
CA VAL A 132 9.05 -12.96 -2.86
C VAL A 132 8.45 -13.38 -4.19
N VAL A 133 7.16 -13.66 -4.20
CA VAL A 133 6.37 -13.91 -5.41
C VAL A 133 5.61 -12.64 -5.74
N PHE A 134 6.15 -11.87 -6.67
CA PHE A 134 5.53 -10.68 -7.21
C PHE A 134 4.41 -11.08 -8.17
N VAL A 135 3.18 -10.60 -7.93
CA VAL A 135 2.03 -10.87 -8.79
C VAL A 135 1.86 -9.74 -9.80
N ASP A 136 2.13 -10.03 -11.07
CA ASP A 136 1.95 -9.10 -12.19
C ASP A 136 0.48 -9.13 -12.64
N TYR A 137 -0.36 -8.47 -11.84
CA TYR A 137 -1.81 -8.41 -12.03
C TYR A 137 -2.19 -7.52 -13.22
N GLU A 138 -3.39 -7.74 -13.77
CA GLU A 138 -3.91 -6.90 -14.84
C GLU A 138 -4.24 -5.49 -14.33
N ARG A 139 -3.61 -4.49 -14.94
CA ARG A 139 -3.71 -3.09 -14.55
C ARG A 139 -5.00 -2.45 -15.07
N SER A 140 -5.42 -1.41 -14.38
CA SER A 140 -6.52 -0.54 -14.80
C SER A 140 -6.05 0.52 -15.81
N PRO A 141 -6.95 1.04 -16.66
CA PRO A 141 -8.37 0.70 -16.78
C PRO A 141 -8.67 -0.54 -17.64
N GLU A 142 -7.66 -1.23 -18.17
CA GLU A 142 -7.84 -2.43 -19.02
C GLU A 142 -8.57 -3.55 -18.28
N ALA A 143 -8.19 -3.77 -17.01
CA ALA A 143 -8.94 -4.58 -16.06
C ALA A 143 -9.42 -3.71 -14.89
N ARG A 144 -10.66 -3.94 -14.47
CA ARG A 144 -11.31 -3.21 -13.37
C ARG A 144 -11.60 -4.14 -12.21
N TYR A 145 -11.88 -3.57 -11.05
CA TYR A 145 -12.35 -4.32 -9.89
C TYR A 145 -13.48 -5.30 -10.27
N PRO A 146 -13.44 -6.58 -9.81
CA PRO A 146 -12.47 -7.15 -8.87
C PRO A 146 -11.31 -7.95 -9.53
N VAL A 147 -11.01 -7.78 -10.82
CA VAL A 147 -10.07 -8.67 -11.55
C VAL A 147 -8.71 -8.79 -10.87
N ALA A 148 -8.05 -7.68 -10.54
CA ALA A 148 -6.71 -7.68 -9.96
C ALA A 148 -6.67 -8.35 -8.57
N ILE A 149 -7.64 -8.08 -7.69
CA ILE A 149 -7.70 -8.71 -6.36
C ILE A 149 -8.02 -10.20 -6.43
N GLU A 150 -8.82 -10.62 -7.41
CA GLU A 150 -9.09 -12.04 -7.65
C GLU A 150 -7.86 -12.76 -8.22
N GLN A 151 -7.06 -12.09 -9.06
CA GLN A 151 -5.76 -12.61 -9.48
C GLN A 151 -4.78 -12.70 -8.31
N ALA A 152 -4.70 -11.68 -7.47
CA ALA A 152 -3.85 -11.66 -6.28
C ALA A 152 -4.20 -12.80 -5.31
N TYR A 153 -5.48 -12.99 -5.02
CA TYR A 153 -5.97 -14.11 -4.20
C TYR A 153 -5.69 -15.46 -4.88
N ALA A 154 -6.00 -15.60 -6.17
CA ALA A 154 -5.77 -16.84 -6.90
C ALA A 154 -4.29 -17.22 -6.97
N ALA A 155 -3.38 -16.26 -7.15
CA ALA A 155 -1.94 -16.46 -7.08
C ALA A 155 -1.49 -16.91 -5.69
N THR A 156 -1.99 -16.25 -4.64
CA THR A 156 -1.70 -16.61 -3.24
C THR A 156 -2.11 -18.05 -2.96
N LYS A 157 -3.35 -18.42 -3.33
CA LYS A 157 -3.86 -19.79 -3.19
C LYS A 157 -3.07 -20.79 -4.03
N TYR A 158 -2.76 -20.46 -5.28
CA TYR A 158 -2.03 -21.35 -6.19
C TYR A 158 -0.62 -21.66 -5.66
N VAL A 159 0.12 -20.63 -5.22
CA VAL A 159 1.45 -20.79 -4.62
C VAL A 159 1.39 -21.66 -3.37
N ALA A 160 0.37 -21.46 -2.52
CA ALA A 160 0.18 -22.27 -1.32
C ALA A 160 -0.07 -23.76 -1.65
N GLU A 161 -0.90 -24.04 -2.66
CA GLU A 161 -1.25 -25.41 -3.08
C GLU A 161 -0.11 -26.11 -3.85
N HIS A 162 0.75 -25.35 -4.53
CA HIS A 162 1.83 -25.86 -5.39
C HIS A 162 3.22 -25.53 -4.83
N ALA A 163 3.34 -25.35 -3.52
CA ALA A 163 4.54 -24.80 -2.85
C ALA A 163 5.86 -25.48 -3.24
N LYS A 164 5.84 -26.81 -3.46
CA LYS A 164 7.00 -27.60 -3.92
C LYS A 164 7.53 -27.14 -5.27
N GLU A 165 6.66 -26.77 -6.21
CA GLU A 165 7.03 -26.28 -7.54
C GLU A 165 7.75 -24.94 -7.45
N PHE A 166 7.36 -24.12 -6.46
CA PHE A 166 8.00 -22.84 -6.16
C PHE A 166 9.20 -22.97 -5.21
N LYS A 167 9.51 -24.17 -4.70
CA LYS A 167 10.52 -24.37 -3.65
C LYS A 167 10.28 -23.42 -2.47
N VAL A 168 9.02 -23.29 -2.06
CA VAL A 168 8.61 -22.52 -0.89
C VAL A 168 7.85 -23.38 0.11
N ASP A 169 7.74 -22.89 1.34
CA ASP A 169 6.99 -23.47 2.42
C ASP A 169 5.72 -22.65 2.67
N ALA A 170 4.57 -23.17 2.24
CA ALA A 170 3.29 -22.49 2.36
C ALA A 170 2.74 -22.44 3.80
N SER A 171 3.34 -23.16 4.74
CA SER A 171 3.01 -23.01 6.17
C SER A 171 3.60 -21.74 6.78
N ARG A 172 4.47 -21.05 6.04
CA ARG A 172 5.15 -19.80 6.41
C ARG A 172 4.95 -18.79 5.29
N LEU A 173 3.74 -18.24 5.23
CA LEU A 173 3.27 -17.38 4.14
C LEU A 173 2.86 -16.01 4.67
N ALA A 174 3.37 -14.96 4.06
CA ALA A 174 2.94 -13.59 4.31
C ALA A 174 2.42 -12.93 3.03
N VAL A 175 1.68 -11.84 3.19
CA VAL A 175 1.32 -10.92 2.11
C VAL A 175 1.91 -9.54 2.39
N ALA A 176 2.36 -8.85 1.35
CA ALA A 176 2.86 -7.50 1.48
C ALA A 176 2.51 -6.67 0.25
N GLY A 177 2.45 -5.35 0.42
CA GLY A 177 2.28 -4.45 -0.70
C GLY A 177 2.32 -2.99 -0.29
N ASP A 178 2.55 -2.14 -1.28
CA ASP A 178 2.70 -0.71 -1.13
C ASP A 178 1.56 0.05 -1.81
N SER A 179 1.06 1.12 -1.21
CA SER A 179 -0.03 1.94 -1.76
C SER A 179 -1.28 1.10 -2.05
N VAL A 180 -1.73 1.04 -3.31
CA VAL A 180 -2.80 0.12 -3.75
C VAL A 180 -2.42 -1.36 -3.62
N GLY A 181 -1.14 -1.70 -3.60
CA GLY A 181 -0.66 -3.03 -3.24
C GLY A 181 -0.94 -3.36 -1.78
N GLY A 182 -0.89 -2.36 -0.89
CA GLY A 182 -1.35 -2.48 0.49
C GLY A 182 -2.86 -2.69 0.59
N ASN A 183 -3.64 -2.02 -0.27
CA ASN A 183 -5.08 -2.29 -0.43
C ASN A 183 -5.32 -3.76 -0.83
N MET A 184 -4.61 -4.23 -1.85
CA MET A 184 -4.73 -5.59 -2.36
C MET A 184 -4.28 -6.63 -1.33
N ALA A 185 -3.23 -6.37 -0.56
CA ALA A 185 -2.80 -7.24 0.53
C ALA A 185 -3.90 -7.40 1.58
N ALA A 186 -4.49 -6.29 2.05
CA ALA A 186 -5.61 -6.32 2.98
C ALA A 186 -6.82 -7.08 2.39
N ALA A 187 -7.18 -6.81 1.13
CA ALA A 187 -8.27 -7.50 0.44
C ALA A 187 -8.03 -9.02 0.33
N VAL A 188 -6.80 -9.45 0.02
CA VAL A 188 -6.44 -10.88 -0.03
C VAL A 188 -6.59 -11.54 1.34
N THR A 189 -6.28 -10.86 2.45
CA THR A 189 -6.51 -11.43 3.79
C THR A 189 -8.01 -11.62 4.09
N LEU A 190 -8.84 -10.66 3.68
CA LEU A 190 -10.30 -10.75 3.80
C LEU A 190 -10.84 -11.92 2.97
N LEU A 191 -10.42 -12.03 1.71
CA LEU A 191 -10.82 -13.11 0.80
C LEU A 191 -10.36 -14.47 1.31
N ALA A 192 -9.13 -14.59 1.81
CA ALA A 192 -8.60 -15.83 2.37
C ALA A 192 -9.40 -16.27 3.60
N LYS A 193 -9.75 -15.34 4.50
CA LYS A 193 -10.63 -15.66 5.62
C LYS A 193 -12.01 -16.10 5.16
N GLU A 194 -12.65 -15.33 4.29
CA GLU A 194 -13.99 -15.61 3.76
C GLU A 194 -14.07 -16.98 3.09
N ARG A 195 -13.01 -17.36 2.36
CA ARG A 195 -12.95 -18.57 1.53
C ARG A 195 -12.25 -19.75 2.21
N GLY A 196 -11.87 -19.61 3.48
CA GLY A 196 -11.29 -20.69 4.28
C GLY A 196 -9.81 -21.03 3.99
N GLY A 197 -9.07 -20.12 3.37
CA GLY A 197 -7.63 -20.24 3.18
C GLY A 197 -7.10 -19.53 1.93
N PRO A 198 -5.78 -19.58 1.68
CA PRO A 198 -4.76 -20.23 2.52
C PRO A 198 -4.51 -19.48 3.84
N ALA A 199 -3.81 -20.12 4.78
CA ALA A 199 -3.36 -19.46 5.99
C ALA A 199 -2.29 -18.41 5.66
N ILE A 200 -2.37 -17.25 6.31
CA ILE A 200 -1.42 -16.13 6.18
C ILE A 200 -0.94 -15.81 7.60
N ASP A 201 0.36 -15.72 7.81
CA ASP A 201 0.97 -15.41 9.11
C ASP A 201 1.04 -13.91 9.40
N GLN A 202 1.32 -13.13 8.36
CA GLN A 202 1.63 -11.71 8.46
C GLN A 202 1.13 -10.95 7.23
N GLN A 203 0.61 -9.75 7.45
CA GLN A 203 0.40 -8.73 6.43
C GLN A 203 1.30 -7.51 6.70
N VAL A 204 1.99 -7.01 5.67
CA VAL A 204 2.78 -5.76 5.74
C VAL A 204 2.24 -4.77 4.71
N LEU A 205 1.73 -3.64 5.19
CA LEU A 205 1.04 -2.65 4.40
C LEU A 205 1.84 -1.34 4.43
N PHE A 206 2.50 -0.99 3.33
CA PHE A 206 3.16 0.31 3.20
C PHE A 206 2.15 1.31 2.64
N TYR A 207 1.89 2.39 3.40
CA TYR A 207 1.02 3.53 3.10
C TYR A 207 -0.25 3.13 2.32
N PRO A 208 -1.05 2.21 2.88
CA PRO A 208 -2.09 1.53 2.11
C PRO A 208 -3.25 2.48 1.74
N VAL A 209 -3.78 2.30 0.53
CA VAL A 209 -5.14 2.77 0.22
C VAL A 209 -6.14 1.86 0.97
N THR A 210 -7.03 2.43 1.75
CA THR A 210 -7.98 1.68 2.58
C THR A 210 -9.42 2.19 2.49
N ASP A 211 -9.64 3.38 1.93
CA ASP A 211 -10.98 3.93 1.75
C ASP A 211 -11.10 4.74 0.46
N ALA A 212 -12.30 4.76 -0.13
CA ALA A 212 -12.62 5.63 -1.26
C ALA A 212 -13.27 6.95 -0.81
N ASN A 213 -12.79 7.50 0.30
CA ASN A 213 -13.26 8.74 0.90
C ASN A 213 -12.16 9.82 0.79
N PHE A 214 -12.44 10.88 0.02
CA PHE A 214 -11.46 11.91 -0.32
C PHE A 214 -11.54 13.16 0.55
N ASP A 215 -12.30 13.12 1.64
CA ASP A 215 -12.65 14.31 2.45
C ASP A 215 -12.16 14.23 3.90
N ASN A 216 -11.23 13.32 4.20
CA ASN A 216 -10.61 13.21 5.53
C ASN A 216 -9.52 14.29 5.79
N GLY A 217 -8.93 14.29 6.99
CA GLY A 217 -7.96 15.29 7.44
C GLY A 217 -6.75 15.39 6.52
N SER A 218 -6.05 14.28 6.30
CA SER A 218 -4.85 14.23 5.47
C SER A 218 -5.14 14.50 3.99
N TYR A 219 -6.26 14.01 3.43
CA TYR A 219 -6.67 14.35 2.07
C TYR A 219 -6.90 15.85 1.86
N ASN A 220 -7.44 16.55 2.86
CA ASN A 220 -7.64 18.00 2.80
C ASN A 220 -6.34 18.77 3.00
N GLN A 221 -5.47 18.30 3.90
CA GLN A 221 -4.19 18.93 4.19
C GLN A 221 -3.20 18.82 3.02
N PHE A 222 -3.13 17.67 2.36
CA PHE A 222 -2.16 17.35 1.30
C PHE A 222 -2.82 17.24 -0.09
N ALA A 223 -3.95 17.92 -0.29
CA ALA A 223 -4.76 17.79 -1.50
C ALA A 223 -3.96 17.96 -2.80
N ASP A 224 -2.97 18.87 -2.77
CA ASP A 224 -2.15 19.24 -3.92
C ASP A 224 -0.71 18.70 -3.86
N GLY A 225 -0.40 17.78 -2.93
CA GLY A 225 0.91 17.13 -2.85
C GLY A 225 1.51 17.10 -1.44
N PRO A 226 2.80 16.74 -1.32
CA PRO A 226 3.87 17.10 -2.26
C PRO A 226 4.24 16.09 -3.36
N TRP A 227 3.57 14.94 -3.51
CA TRP A 227 3.80 13.97 -4.61
C TRP A 227 2.49 13.37 -5.12
N LEU A 228 1.81 12.62 -4.24
CA LEU A 228 0.47 12.12 -4.48
C LEU A 228 -0.55 13.22 -4.18
N THR A 229 -1.49 13.44 -5.09
CA THR A 229 -2.54 14.45 -4.94
C THR A 229 -3.92 13.80 -4.80
N LYS A 230 -4.88 14.53 -4.23
CA LYS A 230 -6.28 14.12 -4.14
C LYS A 230 -6.86 13.80 -5.52
N GLU A 231 -6.59 14.65 -6.51
CA GLU A 231 -7.09 14.47 -7.88
C GLU A 231 -6.46 13.25 -8.56
N ALA A 232 -5.19 12.94 -8.29
CA ALA A 232 -4.57 11.69 -8.75
C ALA A 232 -5.28 10.47 -8.14
N MET A 233 -5.56 10.48 -6.84
CA MET A 233 -6.30 9.39 -6.18
C MET A 233 -7.71 9.18 -6.75
N LYS A 234 -8.45 10.26 -7.02
CA LYS A 234 -9.76 10.17 -7.70
C LYS A 234 -9.63 9.53 -9.08
N TRP A 235 -8.60 9.91 -9.84
CA TRP A 235 -8.33 9.33 -11.16
C TRP A 235 -8.02 7.84 -11.09
N PHE A 236 -7.19 7.41 -10.12
CA PHE A 236 -6.89 6.00 -9.87
C PHE A 236 -8.15 5.20 -9.51
N TRP A 237 -8.96 5.71 -8.58
CA TRP A 237 -10.23 5.07 -8.21
C TRP A 237 -11.22 5.00 -9.37
N ASN A 238 -11.28 6.01 -10.22
CA ASN A 238 -12.13 6.01 -11.42
C ASN A 238 -11.67 5.00 -12.47
N ALA A 239 -10.36 4.81 -12.62
CA ALA A 239 -9.81 3.78 -13.50
C ALA A 239 -10.07 2.37 -12.96
N TYR A 240 -9.94 2.17 -11.64
CA TYR A 240 -10.08 0.88 -10.97
C TYR A 240 -11.53 0.43 -10.79
N LEU A 241 -12.36 1.29 -10.20
CA LEU A 241 -13.75 1.01 -9.83
C LEU A 241 -14.62 2.25 -10.07
N PRO A 242 -15.11 2.46 -11.31
CA PRO A 242 -15.94 3.62 -11.65
C PRO A 242 -17.33 3.58 -11.00
N ASP A 243 -17.81 2.41 -10.57
CA ASP A 243 -19.06 2.27 -9.82
C ASP A 243 -18.83 2.65 -8.35
N GLU A 244 -19.14 3.91 -8.01
CA GLU A 244 -18.95 4.46 -6.65
C GLU A 244 -19.71 3.68 -5.57
N ALA A 245 -20.88 3.12 -5.90
CA ALA A 245 -21.69 2.39 -4.94
C ALA A 245 -21.00 1.11 -4.43
N LYS A 246 -20.12 0.52 -5.26
CA LYS A 246 -19.33 -0.66 -4.92
C LYS A 246 -18.04 -0.34 -4.19
N ARG A 247 -17.58 0.92 -4.17
CA ARG A 247 -16.34 1.28 -3.47
C ARG A 247 -16.40 1.02 -1.97
N LYS A 248 -17.61 0.93 -1.39
CA LYS A 248 -17.82 0.55 0.02
C LYS A 248 -17.64 -0.94 0.31
N GLU A 249 -17.46 -1.79 -0.72
CA GLU A 249 -17.20 -3.21 -0.51
C GLU A 249 -15.89 -3.39 0.26
N PRO A 250 -15.84 -4.22 1.32
CA PRO A 250 -14.64 -4.39 2.14
C PRO A 250 -13.37 -4.83 1.39
N THR A 251 -13.51 -5.48 0.24
CA THR A 251 -12.41 -5.89 -0.64
C THR A 251 -11.93 -4.78 -1.56
N ALA A 252 -12.67 -3.67 -1.67
CA ALA A 252 -12.23 -2.43 -2.32
C ALA A 252 -11.77 -1.40 -1.28
N SER A 253 -12.58 -1.12 -0.26
CA SER A 253 -12.26 -0.23 0.86
C SER A 253 -12.22 -1.04 2.16
N PRO A 254 -11.08 -1.64 2.53
CA PRO A 254 -10.98 -2.45 3.75
C PRO A 254 -11.26 -1.67 5.03
N LEU A 255 -11.16 -0.32 5.02
CA LEU A 255 -11.61 0.51 6.13
C LEU A 255 -13.13 0.41 6.37
N GLN A 256 -13.93 -0.01 5.38
CA GLN A 256 -15.38 -0.21 5.49
C GLN A 256 -15.77 -1.60 6.04
N ALA A 257 -14.83 -2.53 6.20
CA ALA A 257 -15.08 -3.87 6.76
C ALA A 257 -15.68 -3.81 8.18
N SER A 258 -16.58 -4.72 8.54
CA SER A 258 -17.07 -4.83 9.93
C SER A 258 -15.98 -5.38 10.86
N LEU A 259 -16.12 -5.17 12.18
CA LEU A 259 -15.19 -5.76 13.15
C LEU A 259 -15.20 -7.30 13.09
N GLU A 260 -16.35 -7.91 12.80
CA GLU A 260 -16.46 -9.35 12.59
C GLU A 260 -15.69 -9.81 11.35
N GLN A 261 -15.75 -9.06 10.25
CA GLN A 261 -14.97 -9.35 9.05
C GLN A 261 -13.46 -9.24 9.31
N LEU A 262 -13.03 -8.31 10.16
CA LEU A 262 -11.61 -8.09 10.50
C LEU A 262 -11.08 -9.04 11.59
N ASN A 263 -11.94 -9.60 12.45
CA ASN A 263 -11.50 -10.47 13.53
C ASN A 263 -10.79 -11.72 13.00
N GLY A 264 -9.63 -12.09 13.56
CA GLY A 264 -8.90 -13.28 13.10
C GLY A 264 -8.13 -13.11 11.78
N LEU A 265 -8.05 -11.90 11.22
CA LEU A 265 -7.07 -11.59 10.17
C LEU A 265 -5.62 -11.73 10.70
N PRO A 266 -4.63 -11.93 9.81
CA PRO A 266 -3.22 -12.08 10.22
C PRO A 266 -2.68 -10.84 10.92
N SER A 267 -1.61 -11.05 11.71
CA SER A 267 -0.88 -9.95 12.35
C SER A 267 -0.44 -8.94 11.31
N ALA A 268 -0.51 -7.64 11.64
CA ALA A 268 -0.32 -6.57 10.67
C ALA A 268 0.79 -5.60 11.11
N LEU A 269 1.63 -5.21 10.14
CA LEU A 269 2.43 -4.00 10.21
C LEU A 269 1.87 -3.01 9.20
N ILE A 270 1.47 -1.83 9.67
CA ILE A 270 1.04 -0.73 8.83
C ILE A 270 2.03 0.41 8.99
N ILE A 271 2.71 0.75 7.91
CA ILE A 271 3.61 1.91 7.85
C ILE A 271 2.88 3.01 7.08
N VAL A 272 2.83 4.22 7.60
CA VAL A 272 2.33 5.40 6.88
C VAL A 272 3.39 6.49 6.88
N ASP A 273 3.28 7.44 5.96
CA ASP A 273 4.10 8.63 5.91
C ASP A 273 3.30 9.88 6.33
N GLU A 274 4.01 10.88 6.87
CA GLU A 274 3.39 12.06 7.46
C GLU A 274 2.71 12.99 6.43
N ASN A 275 3.31 13.09 5.23
CA ASN A 275 2.92 14.04 4.19
C ASN A 275 2.25 13.32 3.02
N ASP A 276 1.17 12.60 3.35
CA ASP A 276 0.37 11.78 2.43
C ASP A 276 -1.11 12.15 2.52
N VAL A 277 -1.82 12.11 1.39
CA VAL A 277 -3.29 12.10 1.42
C VAL A 277 -3.84 10.84 2.09
N LEU A 278 -3.16 9.70 2.00
CA LEU A 278 -3.61 8.40 2.52
C LEU A 278 -3.28 8.14 4.00
N ARG A 279 -2.55 9.05 4.65
CA ARG A 279 -2.05 8.85 6.02
C ARG A 279 -3.17 8.49 6.98
N ASP A 280 -4.22 9.30 7.04
CA ASP A 280 -5.25 9.16 8.06
C ASP A 280 -6.09 7.88 7.87
N GLU A 281 -6.31 7.45 6.62
CA GLU A 281 -7.05 6.21 6.35
C GLU A 281 -6.22 4.96 6.68
N GLY A 282 -4.92 4.96 6.37
CA GLY A 282 -4.02 3.88 6.78
C GLY A 282 -3.95 3.71 8.30
N GLU A 283 -3.84 4.82 9.05
CA GLU A 283 -3.91 4.80 10.51
C GLU A 283 -5.27 4.37 11.05
N ALA A 284 -6.35 4.83 10.43
CA ALA A 284 -7.71 4.45 10.82
C ALA A 284 -7.91 2.93 10.63
N TYR A 285 -7.40 2.35 9.54
CA TYR A 285 -7.47 0.92 9.30
C TYR A 285 -6.68 0.13 10.33
N ALA A 286 -5.47 0.59 10.68
CA ALA A 286 -4.67 -0.02 11.76
C ALA A 286 -5.41 -0.02 13.10
N ARG A 287 -6.06 1.10 13.47
CA ARG A 287 -6.90 1.18 14.68
C ARG A 287 -8.09 0.23 14.61
N LYS A 288 -8.73 0.11 13.45
CA LYS A 288 -9.89 -0.76 13.24
C LYS A 288 -9.53 -2.25 13.32
N LEU A 289 -8.39 -2.65 12.77
CA LEU A 289 -7.81 -3.99 12.95
C LEU A 289 -7.54 -4.29 14.44
N SER A 290 -6.92 -3.34 15.15
CA SER A 290 -6.67 -3.48 16.59
C SER A 290 -7.96 -3.61 17.38
N GLN A 291 -8.98 -2.82 17.05
CA GLN A 291 -10.32 -2.91 17.66
C GLN A 291 -10.99 -4.29 17.41
N ALA A 292 -10.73 -4.91 16.27
CA ALA A 292 -11.20 -6.26 15.95
C ALA A 292 -10.39 -7.39 16.62
N GLY A 293 -9.36 -7.05 17.40
CA GLY A 293 -8.50 -8.01 18.12
C GLY A 293 -7.31 -8.52 17.32
N VAL A 294 -7.00 -7.93 16.16
CA VAL A 294 -5.80 -8.28 15.38
C VAL A 294 -4.56 -7.71 16.08
N LYS A 295 -3.45 -8.46 16.04
CA LYS A 295 -2.14 -7.95 16.49
C LYS A 295 -1.62 -6.94 15.47
N VAL A 296 -1.49 -5.68 15.85
CA VAL A 296 -1.15 -4.60 14.94
C VAL A 296 0.04 -3.81 15.46
N THR A 297 1.02 -3.57 14.60
CA THR A 297 2.00 -2.49 14.73
C THR A 297 1.66 -1.41 13.72
N SER A 298 1.54 -0.15 14.15
CA SER A 298 1.30 0.99 13.29
C SER A 298 2.39 2.03 13.50
N MET A 299 3.02 2.48 12.42
CA MET A 299 4.14 3.43 12.48
C MET A 299 3.95 4.54 11.46
N ARG A 300 4.13 5.78 11.90
CA ARG A 300 4.23 6.95 11.03
C ARG A 300 5.69 7.34 10.87
N TYR A 301 6.12 7.56 9.64
CA TYR A 301 7.41 8.16 9.32
C TYR A 301 7.23 9.64 8.96
N ASN A 302 7.85 10.51 9.76
CA ASN A 302 7.78 11.96 9.56
C ASN A 302 8.79 12.46 8.52
N GLY A 303 8.49 13.60 7.92
CA GLY A 303 9.33 14.27 6.91
C GLY A 303 9.45 13.55 5.57
N THR A 304 8.64 12.53 5.32
CA THR A 304 8.63 11.78 4.05
C THR A 304 7.26 11.87 3.37
N ILE A 305 7.16 11.29 2.18
CA ILE A 305 6.02 11.40 1.25
C ILE A 305 5.51 10.02 0.82
N HIS A 306 4.37 9.99 0.14
CA HIS A 306 3.83 8.76 -0.41
C HIS A 306 4.85 8.08 -1.34
N ASP A 307 4.84 6.75 -1.37
CA ASP A 307 5.79 5.91 -2.12
C ASP A 307 7.26 5.97 -1.65
N PHE A 308 7.55 6.47 -0.44
CA PHE A 308 8.95 6.66 -0.02
C PHE A 308 9.78 5.39 0.11
N VAL A 309 9.17 4.21 0.30
CA VAL A 309 9.93 2.94 0.27
C VAL A 309 10.10 2.40 -1.14
N LEU A 310 9.39 2.94 -2.14
CA LEU A 310 9.44 2.56 -3.55
C LEU A 310 10.42 3.44 -4.35
N LEU A 311 10.32 4.77 -4.21
CA LEU A 311 11.00 5.74 -5.07
C LEU A 311 12.52 5.67 -4.95
N ASN A 312 13.20 5.34 -6.06
CA ASN A 312 14.65 5.14 -6.08
C ASN A 312 15.43 6.42 -5.73
N ALA A 313 14.92 7.58 -6.13
CA ALA A 313 15.55 8.88 -5.87
C ALA A 313 15.68 9.23 -4.37
N ILE A 314 14.82 8.64 -3.52
CA ILE A 314 14.80 8.87 -2.08
C ILE A 314 14.99 7.57 -1.28
N ALA A 315 15.46 6.50 -1.94
CA ALA A 315 15.63 5.19 -1.32
C ALA A 315 16.58 5.23 -0.12
N GLU A 316 17.64 6.04 -0.18
CA GLU A 316 18.66 6.15 0.87
C GLU A 316 18.33 7.16 1.97
N THR A 317 17.12 7.74 1.96
CA THR A 317 16.68 8.61 3.06
C THR A 317 16.53 7.83 4.37
N PRO A 318 16.71 8.47 5.55
CA PRO A 318 16.57 7.80 6.83
C PRO A 318 15.21 7.11 7.01
N ALA A 319 14.13 7.77 6.57
CA ALA A 319 12.79 7.20 6.62
C ALA A 319 12.69 5.91 5.81
N ALA A 320 13.10 5.94 4.54
CA ALA A 320 13.03 4.77 3.66
C ALA A 320 13.87 3.58 4.17
N ARG A 321 15.12 3.83 4.58
CA ARG A 321 15.99 2.77 5.13
C ARG A 321 15.43 2.17 6.41
N SER A 322 14.92 3.00 7.32
CA SER A 322 14.32 2.53 8.58
C SER A 322 13.02 1.75 8.36
N ALA A 323 12.13 2.24 7.50
CA ALA A 323 10.87 1.57 7.20
C ALA A 323 11.08 0.18 6.60
N ILE A 324 12.03 0.05 5.68
CA ILE A 324 12.38 -1.23 5.06
C ILE A 324 13.03 -2.17 6.07
N ALA A 325 13.92 -1.66 6.94
CA ALA A 325 14.50 -2.47 8.01
C ALA A 325 13.43 -3.04 8.96
N VAL A 326 12.47 -2.22 9.39
CA VAL A 326 11.35 -2.66 10.25
C VAL A 326 10.47 -3.69 9.54
N ALA A 327 10.14 -3.47 8.27
CA ALA A 327 9.33 -4.42 7.51
C ALA A 327 10.05 -5.76 7.35
N ASN A 328 11.35 -5.74 7.05
CA ASN A 328 12.17 -6.93 6.93
C ASN A 328 12.26 -7.72 8.23
N ASP A 329 12.50 -7.04 9.36
CA ASP A 329 12.55 -7.67 10.68
C ASP A 329 11.19 -8.29 11.06
N THR A 330 10.10 -7.58 10.77
CA THR A 330 8.73 -8.07 11.01
C THR A 330 8.44 -9.33 10.19
N LEU A 331 8.73 -9.31 8.89
CA LEU A 331 8.53 -10.45 8.00
C LEU A 331 9.41 -11.63 8.41
N ARG A 332 10.68 -11.38 8.73
CA ARG A 332 11.61 -12.43 9.16
C ARG A 332 11.14 -13.10 10.44
N SER A 333 10.76 -12.30 11.44
CA SER A 333 10.26 -12.78 12.73
C SER A 333 8.97 -13.60 12.59
N ALA A 334 8.09 -13.23 11.66
CA ALA A 334 6.86 -13.97 11.40
C ALA A 334 7.10 -15.31 10.69
N LEU A 335 8.09 -15.38 9.81
CA LEU A 335 8.30 -16.47 8.84
C LEU A 335 9.41 -17.46 9.18
N HIS A 336 10.24 -17.20 10.20
CA HIS A 336 11.36 -18.06 10.62
C HIS A 336 11.28 -18.47 12.09
N LYS A 337 10.06 -18.71 12.57
CA LYS A 337 9.79 -19.23 13.91
C LYS A 337 10.41 -20.61 14.14
#